data_AF-A0A380MN43-F1
#
_entry.id   AF-A0A380MN43-F1
#
_cell.length_a   1.000
_cell.length_b   1.000
_cell.length_c   1.000
_cell.angle_alpha   90.00
_cell.angle_beta   90.00
_cell.angle_gamma   90.00
#
_symmetry.space_group_name_H-M   'P 1'
#
loop_
_entity.id
_entity.type
_entity.pdbx_description
1 polymer ?
#
loop_
_entity_poly.entity_id
_entity_poly.type
_entity_poly.pdbx_seq_one_letter_code
_entity_poly.pdbx_strand_id
1 'polypeptide(L)'
;MTSTQQRAELQRRIWQIANDVRGSVDGWDFKQYVLGTLFYRFISENFADYMQSGDDSINYAALDDNNPVLAQIKDDTIKTKGYFIYPSQLFQNVVANAAQNPQLNTDLKAIFDAIEASASGYDSEEAIKGLFADFDTTSSRLGNTVAEKTNALATY
;
A
#
# COMPACT_ATOMS: atom_id res chain seq x y z
N MET A 1 -11.50 -23.39 -0.46
CA MET A 1 -11.75 -22.29 -1.42
C MET A 1 -10.40 -21.88 -1.98
N THR A 2 -10.22 -21.95 -3.30
CA THR A 2 -8.91 -21.87 -3.98
C THR A 2 -8.41 -20.41 -4.04
N SER A 3 -7.10 -20.17 -3.85
CA SER A 3 -6.51 -18.83 -3.71
C SER A 3 -6.77 -17.90 -4.91
N THR A 4 -7.11 -18.46 -6.07
CA THR A 4 -7.49 -17.74 -7.29
C THR A 4 -8.83 -17.00 -7.17
N GLN A 5 -9.81 -17.55 -6.43
CA GLN A 5 -11.12 -16.90 -6.25
C GLN A 5 -11.02 -15.71 -5.30
N GLN A 6 -10.21 -15.83 -4.24
CA GLN A 6 -9.94 -14.70 -3.34
C GLN A 6 -9.22 -13.56 -4.08
N ARG A 7 -8.24 -13.85 -4.94
CA ARG A 7 -7.57 -12.84 -5.77
C ARG A 7 -8.52 -12.08 -6.71
N ALA A 8 -9.41 -12.79 -7.38
CA ALA A 8 -10.40 -12.19 -8.29
C ALA A 8 -11.45 -11.35 -7.56
N GLU A 9 -11.89 -11.80 -6.38
CA GLU A 9 -12.85 -11.09 -5.54
C GLU A 9 -12.23 -9.84 -4.89
N LEU A 10 -10.95 -9.92 -4.53
CA LEU A 10 -10.13 -8.81 -4.05
C LEU A 10 -10.01 -7.72 -5.13
N GLN A 11 -9.58 -8.10 -6.34
CA GLN A 11 -9.48 -7.18 -7.49
C GLN A 11 -10.81 -6.52 -7.83
N ARG A 12 -11.92 -7.26 -7.72
CA ARG A 12 -13.26 -6.74 -7.98
C ARG A 12 -13.71 -5.73 -6.92
N ARG A 13 -13.44 -5.98 -5.64
CA ARG A 13 -13.75 -5.01 -4.56
C ARG A 13 -12.95 -3.72 -4.70
N ILE A 14 -11.67 -3.83 -5.04
CA ILE A 14 -10.81 -2.68 -5.35
C ILE A 14 -11.41 -1.84 -6.49
N TRP A 15 -11.84 -2.49 -7.57
CA TRP A 15 -12.45 -1.82 -8.73
C TRP A 15 -13.79 -1.16 -8.43
N GLN A 16 -14.60 -1.73 -7.51
CA GLN A 16 -15.87 -1.12 -7.12
C GLN A 16 -15.66 0.14 -6.28
N ILE A 17 -14.79 0.07 -5.26
CA ILE A 17 -14.45 1.23 -4.43
C ILE A 17 -13.85 2.35 -5.29
N ALA A 18 -13.05 1.99 -6.29
CA ALA A 18 -12.47 2.94 -7.23
C ALA A 18 -13.49 3.69 -8.09
N ASN A 19 -14.60 3.02 -8.47
CA ASN A 19 -15.62 3.63 -9.30
C ASN A 19 -16.48 4.65 -8.55
N ASP A 20 -16.65 4.49 -7.24
CA ASP A 20 -17.53 5.33 -6.43
C ASP A 20 -16.94 6.74 -6.16
N VAL A 21 -15.63 6.94 -6.32
CA VAL A 21 -14.93 8.19 -5.95
C VAL A 21 -14.77 9.19 -7.11
N ARG A 22 -15.42 8.93 -8.26
CA ARG A 22 -15.14 9.57 -9.57
C ARG A 22 -15.55 11.07 -9.73
N GLY A 23 -16.17 11.71 -8.74
CA GLY A 23 -17.15 12.79 -8.97
C GLY A 23 -16.70 14.24 -9.22
N SER A 24 -15.63 14.78 -8.64
CA SER A 24 -15.65 16.25 -8.40
C SER A 24 -14.34 17.01 -8.23
N VAL A 25 -13.25 16.61 -8.88
CA VAL A 25 -12.01 17.42 -9.01
C VAL A 25 -11.59 17.40 -10.48
N ASP A 26 -10.65 18.25 -10.93
CA ASP A 26 -10.02 18.13 -12.24
C ASP A 26 -9.39 16.73 -12.35
N GLY A 27 -10.16 15.83 -12.96
CA GLY A 27 -10.52 14.58 -12.26
C GLY A 27 -9.67 13.40 -12.58
N TRP A 28 -8.55 13.61 -13.25
CA TRP A 28 -7.68 12.52 -13.68
C TRP A 28 -6.52 12.33 -12.69
N ASP A 29 -5.78 13.40 -12.37
CA ASP A 29 -4.67 13.38 -11.40
C ASP A 29 -5.16 13.08 -9.97
N PHE A 30 -6.28 13.67 -9.54
CA PHE A 30 -6.86 13.40 -8.21
C PHE A 30 -7.38 11.97 -8.08
N LYS A 31 -7.94 11.40 -9.16
CA LYS A 31 -8.38 10.01 -9.17
C LYS A 31 -7.19 9.08 -9.02
N GLN A 32 -6.13 9.27 -9.80
CA GLN A 32 -4.96 8.40 -9.68
C GLN A 32 -4.41 8.42 -8.27
N TYR A 33 -4.30 9.59 -7.64
CA TYR A 33 -3.85 9.73 -6.24
C TYR A 33 -4.78 9.05 -5.23
N VAL A 34 -6.09 9.35 -5.24
CA VAL A 34 -7.00 8.75 -4.26
C VAL A 34 -7.11 7.24 -4.46
N LEU A 35 -7.11 6.77 -5.71
CA LEU A 35 -7.21 5.36 -6.02
C LEU A 35 -6.00 4.57 -5.57
N GLY A 36 -4.78 5.05 -5.84
CA GLY A 36 -3.58 4.35 -5.37
C GLY A 36 -3.35 4.50 -3.87
N THR A 37 -3.77 5.59 -3.22
CA THR A 37 -3.78 5.66 -1.74
C THR A 37 -4.78 4.68 -1.13
N LEU A 38 -6.00 4.60 -1.67
CA LEU A 38 -7.00 3.61 -1.23
C LEU A 38 -6.53 2.18 -1.48
N PHE A 39 -5.88 1.94 -2.62
CA PHE A 39 -5.30 0.66 -2.96
C PHE A 39 -4.15 0.31 -1.99
N TYR A 40 -3.25 1.25 -1.71
CA TYR A 40 -2.16 1.08 -0.75
C TYR A 40 -2.68 0.79 0.66
N ARG A 41 -3.69 1.54 1.13
CA ARG A 41 -4.40 1.27 2.38
C ARG A 41 -4.94 -0.16 2.40
N PHE A 42 -5.64 -0.54 1.35
CA PHE A 42 -6.29 -1.84 1.23
C PHE A 42 -5.29 -3.00 1.25
N ILE A 43 -4.20 -2.94 0.46
CA ILE A 43 -3.18 -4.00 0.49
C ILE A 43 -2.46 -4.04 1.83
N SER A 44 -2.24 -2.88 2.47
CA SER A 44 -1.58 -2.81 3.77
C SER A 44 -2.42 -3.42 4.88
N GLU A 45 -3.71 -3.10 4.93
CA GLU A 45 -4.64 -3.68 5.91
C GLU A 45 -4.78 -5.19 5.66
N ASN A 46 -4.98 -5.62 4.41
CA ASN A 46 -5.09 -7.04 4.08
C ASN A 46 -3.81 -7.84 4.40
N PHE A 47 -2.65 -7.20 4.25
CA PHE A 47 -1.36 -7.81 4.57
C PHE A 47 -1.18 -7.95 6.08
N ALA A 48 -1.47 -6.91 6.86
CA ALA A 48 -1.43 -6.96 8.31
C ALA A 48 -2.40 -8.02 8.86
N ASP A 49 -3.65 -8.03 8.40
CA ASP A 49 -4.65 -9.02 8.81
C ASP A 49 -4.21 -10.45 8.50
N TYR A 50 -3.59 -10.66 7.33
CA TYR A 50 -3.04 -11.97 6.95
C TYR A 50 -1.91 -12.41 7.88
N MET A 51 -0.99 -11.51 8.22
CA MET A 51 0.12 -11.79 9.13
C MET A 51 -0.37 -12.09 10.54
N GLN A 52 -1.46 -11.46 10.96
CA GLN A 52 -2.09 -11.72 12.25
C GLN A 52 -2.90 -13.03 12.24
N SER A 53 -3.31 -13.53 11.08
CA SER A 53 -4.08 -14.78 10.93
C SER A 53 -5.34 -14.84 11.80
N GLY A 54 -5.93 -13.68 12.12
CA GLY A 54 -7.09 -13.56 13.01
C GLY A 54 -6.77 -13.70 14.51
N ASP A 55 -5.50 -13.65 14.89
CA ASP A 55 -5.05 -13.58 16.28
C ASP A 55 -4.77 -12.13 16.69
N ASP A 56 -5.69 -11.57 17.47
CA ASP A 56 -5.61 -10.19 17.98
C ASP A 56 -4.42 -9.96 18.93
N SER A 57 -3.76 -11.03 19.41
CA SER A 57 -2.56 -10.93 20.24
C SER A 57 -1.29 -10.67 19.42
N ILE A 58 -1.33 -10.92 18.11
CA ILE A 58 -0.24 -10.64 17.19
C ILE A 58 -0.45 -9.21 16.66
N ASN A 59 0.51 -8.33 16.88
CA ASN A 59 0.52 -7.01 16.26
C ASN A 59 1.67 -6.91 15.26
N TYR A 60 1.39 -7.30 14.01
CA TYR A 60 2.39 -7.22 12.93
C TYR A 60 2.90 -5.79 12.73
N ALA A 61 2.03 -4.79 12.87
CA ALA A 61 2.39 -3.39 12.68
C ALA A 61 3.29 -2.82 13.79
N ALA A 62 3.35 -3.47 14.94
CA ALA A 62 4.23 -3.10 16.04
C ALA A 62 5.61 -3.80 15.98
N LEU A 63 5.84 -4.69 15.00
CA LEU A 63 7.13 -5.34 14.83
C LEU A 63 8.17 -4.37 14.27
N ASP A 64 9.43 -4.57 14.67
CA ASP A 64 10.58 -3.89 14.06
C ASP A 64 10.91 -4.53 12.70
N ASP A 65 11.23 -3.72 11.71
CA ASP A 65 11.63 -4.18 10.36
C ASP A 65 12.87 -5.09 10.38
N ASN A 66 13.70 -5.01 11.43
CA ASN A 66 14.88 -5.86 11.63
C ASN A 66 14.56 -7.17 12.37
N ASN A 67 13.30 -7.43 12.71
CA ASN A 67 12.93 -8.63 13.44
C ASN A 67 13.27 -9.88 12.59
N PRO A 68 14.04 -10.85 13.13
CA PRO A 68 14.46 -12.03 12.39
C PRO A 68 13.29 -12.90 11.88
N VAL A 69 12.11 -12.81 12.52
CA VAL A 69 10.89 -13.49 12.07
C VAL A 69 10.48 -13.01 10.68
N LEU A 70 10.67 -11.72 10.36
CA LEU A 70 10.31 -11.18 9.05
C LEU A 70 11.09 -11.85 7.92
N ALA A 71 12.38 -12.10 8.13
CA ALA A 71 13.20 -12.81 7.15
C ALA A 71 12.74 -14.26 6.94
N GLN A 72 12.21 -14.91 7.98
CA GLN A 72 11.72 -16.29 7.91
C GLN A 72 10.40 -16.39 7.16
N ILE A 73 9.48 -15.45 7.36
CA ILE A 73 8.15 -15.48 6.73
C ILE A 73 8.13 -14.82 5.35
N LYS A 74 9.15 -14.03 4.98
CA LYS A 74 9.16 -13.23 3.76
C LYS A 74 8.99 -14.06 2.50
N ASP A 75 9.80 -15.11 2.32
CA ASP A 75 9.77 -15.94 1.11
C ASP A 75 8.40 -16.64 0.92
N ASP A 76 7.90 -17.28 1.97
CA ASP A 76 6.60 -17.97 1.95
C ASP A 76 5.44 -17.00 1.72
N THR A 77 5.53 -15.80 2.29
CA THR A 77 4.54 -14.75 2.10
C THR A 77 4.53 -14.26 0.66
N ILE A 78 5.68 -14.00 0.05
CA ILE A 78 5.75 -13.55 -1.34
C ILE A 78 5.20 -14.63 -2.27
N LYS A 79 5.55 -15.91 -2.04
CA LYS A 79 4.99 -17.03 -2.83
C LYS A 79 3.47 -17.15 -2.71
N THR A 80 2.91 -16.82 -1.54
CA THR A 80 1.48 -16.98 -1.28
C THR A 80 0.66 -15.76 -1.70
N LYS A 81 1.09 -14.55 -1.34
CA LYS A 81 0.38 -13.28 -1.58
C LYS A 81 0.83 -12.60 -2.86
N GLY A 82 2.12 -12.68 -3.16
CA GLY A 82 2.74 -12.09 -4.34
C GLY A 82 3.55 -10.83 -4.07
N TYR A 83 3.58 -10.33 -2.83
CA TYR A 83 4.31 -9.14 -2.41
C TYR A 83 4.60 -9.21 -0.91
N PHE A 84 5.47 -8.34 -0.42
CA PHE A 84 5.82 -8.19 0.98
C PHE A 84 5.82 -6.71 1.39
N ILE A 85 5.20 -6.40 2.53
CA ILE A 85 5.18 -5.05 3.12
C ILE A 85 5.81 -5.12 4.50
N TYR A 86 6.85 -4.32 4.74
CA TYR A 86 7.45 -4.23 6.07
C TYR A 86 6.51 -3.52 7.06
N PRO A 87 6.61 -3.81 8.37
CA PRO A 87 5.82 -3.11 9.38
C PRO A 87 5.87 -1.59 9.25
N SER A 88 7.06 -0.98 9.10
CA SER A 88 7.21 0.47 8.93
C SER A 88 6.50 1.02 7.69
N GLN A 89 6.33 0.18 6.66
CA GLN A 89 5.74 0.50 5.38
C GLN A 89 4.23 0.25 5.34
N LEU A 90 3.60 -0.09 6.46
CA LEU A 90 2.14 -0.23 6.53
C LEU A 90 1.48 1.15 6.53
N PHE A 91 0.33 1.25 5.87
CA PHE A 91 -0.48 2.47 5.78
C PHE A 91 -0.71 3.11 7.16
N GLN A 92 -1.07 2.30 8.17
CA GLN A 92 -1.30 2.82 9.53
C GLN A 92 -0.06 3.51 10.13
N ASN A 93 1.13 2.96 9.88
CA ASN A 93 2.40 3.49 10.42
C ASN A 93 2.88 4.70 9.62
N VAL A 94 2.63 4.72 8.32
CA VAL A 94 2.90 5.88 7.47
C VAL A 94 1.98 7.04 7.81
N VAL A 95 0.68 6.80 7.95
CA VAL A 95 -0.31 7.85 8.31
C VAL A 95 -0.05 8.40 9.72
N ALA A 96 0.31 7.55 10.68
CA ALA A 96 0.67 8.00 12.03
C ALA A 96 1.82 9.03 12.03
N ASN A 97 2.76 8.90 11.09
CA ASN A 97 3.91 9.80 10.97
C ASN A 97 3.71 10.90 9.89
N ALA A 98 2.68 10.81 9.06
CA ALA A 98 2.46 11.69 7.91
C ALA A 98 2.38 13.17 8.29
N ALA A 99 1.68 13.48 9.40
CA ALA A 99 1.52 14.83 9.96
C ALA A 99 2.84 15.59 10.17
N GLN A 100 3.91 14.84 10.48
CA GLN A 100 5.20 15.40 10.89
C GLN A 100 6.30 15.12 9.86
N ASN A 101 5.98 14.44 8.75
CA ASN A 101 6.95 13.99 7.77
C ASN A 101 7.01 14.92 6.54
N PRO A 102 8.01 15.81 6.44
CA PRO A 102 8.17 16.68 5.28
C PRO A 102 8.56 15.93 4.00
N GLN A 103 9.00 14.66 4.09
CA GLN A 103 9.47 13.84 2.99
C GLN A 103 8.51 12.70 2.63
N LEU A 104 7.25 12.76 3.11
CA LEU A 104 6.24 11.72 2.91
C LEU A 104 6.11 11.24 1.45
N ASN A 105 6.21 12.15 0.47
CA ASN A 105 6.14 11.80 -0.95
C ASN A 105 7.30 10.91 -1.42
N THR A 106 8.50 11.20 -0.93
CA THR A 106 9.72 10.40 -1.20
C THR A 106 9.62 9.05 -0.52
N ASP A 107 9.11 9.02 0.71
CA ASP A 107 8.93 7.79 1.47
C ASP A 107 7.86 6.89 0.84
N LEU A 108 6.73 7.45 0.42
CA LEU A 108 5.70 6.73 -0.32
C LEU A 108 6.24 6.14 -1.61
N LYS A 109 7.07 6.90 -2.35
CA LYS A 109 7.74 6.37 -3.54
C LYS A 109 8.65 5.19 -3.19
N ALA A 110 9.48 5.33 -2.16
CA ALA A 110 10.38 4.27 -1.72
C ALA A 110 9.62 3.02 -1.25
N ILE A 111 8.48 3.20 -0.58
CA ILE A 111 7.58 2.11 -0.18
C ILE A 111 7.03 1.39 -1.40
N PHE A 112 6.50 2.11 -2.38
CA PHE A 112 5.96 1.50 -3.59
C PHE A 112 7.03 0.75 -4.38
N ASP A 113 8.20 1.37 -4.57
CA ASP A 113 9.35 0.73 -5.21
C ASP A 113 9.78 -0.53 -4.45
N ALA A 114 9.73 -0.52 -3.10
CA ALA A 114 10.04 -1.69 -2.27
C ALA A 114 9.00 -2.81 -2.38
N ILE A 115 7.71 -2.47 -2.46
CA ILE A 115 6.62 -3.44 -2.65
C ILE A 115 6.75 -4.09 -4.02
N GLU A 116 7.03 -3.32 -5.08
CA GLU A 116 7.26 -3.87 -6.42
C GLU A 116 8.51 -4.76 -6.45
N ALA A 117 9.62 -4.30 -5.87
CA ALA A 117 10.85 -5.07 -5.78
C ALA A 117 10.70 -6.35 -4.96
N SER A 118 9.77 -6.40 -4.00
CA SER A 118 9.52 -7.60 -3.20
C SER A 118 9.01 -8.78 -4.02
N ALA A 119 8.33 -8.51 -5.14
CA ALA A 119 7.80 -9.53 -6.04
C ALA A 119 8.83 -9.98 -7.10
N SER A 120 9.99 -9.33 -7.19
CA SER A 120 11.01 -9.59 -8.20
C SER A 120 11.55 -11.01 -8.12
N GLY A 121 11.54 -11.73 -9.24
CA GLY A 121 11.97 -13.12 -9.31
C GLY A 121 10.93 -14.15 -8.83
N TYR A 122 9.71 -13.72 -8.51
CA TYR A 122 8.57 -14.61 -8.21
C TYR A 122 7.53 -14.56 -9.33
N ASP A 123 6.65 -15.56 -9.40
CA ASP A 123 5.56 -15.62 -10.39
C ASP A 123 4.59 -14.41 -10.32
N SER A 124 4.60 -13.69 -9.20
CA SER A 124 3.82 -12.47 -9.00
C SER A 124 4.46 -11.21 -9.56
N GLU A 125 5.72 -11.24 -10.03
CA GLU A 125 6.43 -10.06 -10.53
C GLU A 125 5.62 -9.33 -11.58
N GLU A 126 5.15 -10.02 -12.63
CA GLU A 126 4.41 -9.41 -13.73
C GLU A 126 3.07 -8.78 -13.29
N ALA A 127 2.49 -9.25 -12.19
CA ALA A 127 1.22 -8.74 -11.67
C ALA A 127 1.38 -7.51 -10.76
N ILE A 128 2.57 -7.32 -10.17
CA ILE A 128 2.87 -6.24 -9.22
C ILE A 128 3.75 -5.16 -9.86
N LYS A 129 4.55 -5.51 -10.87
CA LYS A 129 5.44 -4.58 -11.58
C LYS A 129 4.63 -3.50 -12.29
N GLY A 130 4.93 -2.24 -11.98
CA GLY A 130 4.23 -1.09 -12.52
C GLY A 130 2.84 -0.85 -11.92
N LEU A 131 2.48 -1.56 -10.84
CA LEU A 131 1.23 -1.36 -10.11
C LEU A 131 1.12 0.05 -9.52
N PHE A 132 2.26 0.66 -9.18
CA PHE A 132 2.35 2.03 -8.68
C PHE A 132 3.06 2.98 -9.66
N ALA A 133 3.38 2.53 -10.88
CA ALA A 133 4.07 3.36 -11.87
C ALA A 133 3.25 4.57 -12.34
N ASP A 134 1.92 4.43 -12.36
CA ASP A 134 1.00 5.55 -12.65
C ASP A 134 0.84 6.51 -11.45
N PHE A 135 1.46 6.21 -10.30
CA PHE A 135 1.32 6.96 -9.07
C PHE A 135 2.50 7.91 -8.88
N ASP A 136 2.45 9.09 -9.52
CA ASP A 136 3.48 10.11 -9.35
C ASP A 136 3.31 10.85 -8.01
N THR A 137 3.90 10.30 -6.94
CA THR A 137 3.97 10.94 -5.62
C THR A 137 4.80 12.22 -5.61
N THR A 138 5.62 12.46 -6.64
CA THR A 138 6.54 13.60 -6.72
C THR A 138 5.95 14.81 -7.44
N SER A 139 4.76 14.65 -8.01
CA SER A 139 4.08 15.71 -8.75
C SER A 139 3.89 16.97 -7.90
N SER A 140 4.34 18.10 -8.43
CA SER A 140 4.12 19.46 -7.91
C SER A 140 2.64 19.89 -7.93
N ARG A 141 1.76 19.07 -8.50
CA ARG A 141 0.31 19.33 -8.63
C ARG A 141 -0.51 18.94 -7.41
N LEU A 142 0.10 18.26 -6.44
CA LEU A 142 -0.50 17.86 -5.16
C LEU A 142 -0.66 19.03 -4.15
N GLY A 143 -0.35 20.26 -4.56
CA GLY A 143 -0.24 21.42 -3.67
C GLY A 143 1.24 21.77 -3.46
N ASN A 144 1.53 23.07 -3.41
CA ASN A 144 2.92 23.58 -3.40
C ASN A 144 3.65 23.28 -2.09
N THR A 145 2.94 22.82 -1.05
CA THR A 145 3.50 22.61 0.27
C THR A 145 3.15 21.23 0.83
N VAL A 146 4.08 20.67 1.60
CA VAL A 146 3.90 19.34 2.22
C VAL A 146 2.71 19.32 3.19
N ALA A 147 2.43 20.44 3.86
CA ALA A 147 1.33 20.57 4.81
C ALA A 147 -0.07 20.43 4.16
N GLU A 148 -0.26 20.93 2.94
CA GLU A 148 -1.54 20.80 2.21
C GLU A 148 -1.78 19.35 1.77
N LYS A 149 -0.71 18.64 1.38
CA LYS A 149 -0.74 17.23 0.98
C LYS A 149 -1.12 16.31 2.13
N THR A 150 -0.56 16.56 3.32
CA THR A 150 -0.81 15.75 4.50
C THR A 150 -2.23 15.88 5.05
N ASN A 151 -2.84 17.08 4.95
CA ASN A 151 -4.25 17.27 5.34
C ASN A 151 -5.22 16.48 4.45
N ALA A 152 -4.91 16.31 3.15
CA ALA A 152 -5.72 15.49 2.25
C ALA A 152 -5.71 13.99 2.64
N LEU A 153 -4.57 13.50 3.14
CA LEU A 153 -4.41 12.12 3.62
C LEU A 153 -5.04 11.87 5.00
N ALA A 154 -5.05 12.88 5.88
CA ALA A 154 -5.60 12.74 7.24
C ALA A 154 -7.14 12.86 7.31
N THR A 155 -7.78 13.32 6.24
CA THR A 155 -9.24 13.57 6.21
C THR A 155 -10.04 12.35 5.69
N TYR A 156 -9.40 11.32 5.13
CA TYR A 156 -10.04 10.15 4.50
C TYR A 156 -9.31 8.84 4.83
#